data_AF-A0A9X2LHW0-F1
#
_entry.id   AF-A0A9X2LHW0-F1
#
_cell.length_a   1.000
_cell.length_b   1.000
_cell.length_c   1.000
_cell.angle_alpha   90.00
_cell.angle_beta   90.00
_cell.angle_gamma   90.00
#
_symmetry.space_group_name_H-M   'P 1'
#
loop_
_entity.id
_entity.type
_entity.pdbx_description
1 polymer ?
#
loop_
_entity_poly.entity_id
_entity_poly.type
_entity_poly.pdbx_seq_one_letter_code
_entity_poly.pdbx_strand_id
1 'polypeptide(L)'
;MAAAREGLPDGRYGRSADARADRKLKIVGAVLGAGLLGVVAWSGVHYITTTDVTGQLLRSKPVSDDTVEAVIEVRKDKDRTAVCTLRSLGANGAEVGRKDVTLDRREEHFTETVVLRTTAHAAATDLEGCRSVSGS
;
A
#
# COMPACT_ATOMS: atom_id res chain seq x y z
N MET A 1 -79.84 -2.17 -3.11
CA MET A 1 -78.87 -1.98 -4.21
C MET A 1 -77.56 -1.49 -3.62
N ALA A 2 -76.44 -1.91 -4.22
CA ALA A 2 -75.10 -1.96 -3.64
C ALA A 2 -74.54 -0.62 -3.15
N ALA A 3 -73.87 -0.64 -1.99
CA ALA A 3 -72.99 0.45 -1.55
C ALA A 3 -71.82 0.55 -2.53
N ALA A 4 -71.77 1.65 -3.28
CA ALA A 4 -70.64 1.98 -4.14
C ALA A 4 -69.41 2.18 -3.25
N ARG A 5 -68.41 1.32 -3.41
CA ARG A 5 -67.08 1.55 -2.84
C ARG A 5 -66.39 2.56 -3.74
N GLU A 6 -66.53 3.84 -3.42
CA GLU A 6 -65.76 4.89 -4.08
C GLU A 6 -64.27 4.66 -3.80
N GLY A 7 -63.55 4.19 -4.82
CA GLY A 7 -62.09 4.22 -4.81
C GLY A 7 -61.65 5.66 -4.61
N LEU A 8 -60.83 5.89 -3.57
CA LEU A 8 -60.30 7.22 -3.28
C LEU A 8 -59.58 7.78 -4.53
N PRO A 9 -59.76 9.07 -4.88
CA PRO A 9 -59.14 9.67 -6.05
C PRO A 9 -57.60 9.57 -5.97
N ASP A 10 -57.01 8.85 -6.90
CA ASP A 10 -55.56 8.87 -7.10
C ASP A 10 -55.16 10.27 -7.59
N GLY A 11 -54.33 10.96 -6.81
CA GLY A 11 -53.65 12.18 -7.27
C GLY A 11 -53.85 13.45 -6.45
N ARG A 12 -54.57 13.45 -5.31
CA ARG A 12 -54.68 14.67 -4.47
C ARG A 12 -53.62 14.81 -3.37
N TYR A 13 -52.94 13.72 -3.00
CA TYR A 13 -51.84 13.74 -2.04
C TYR A 13 -50.64 13.05 -2.68
N GLY A 14 -49.50 13.75 -2.79
CA GLY A 14 -48.27 13.37 -3.52
C GLY A 14 -47.59 12.06 -3.10
N ARG A 15 -48.23 11.23 -2.29
CA ARG A 15 -47.71 9.97 -1.74
C ARG A 15 -47.17 9.01 -2.80
N SER A 16 -47.75 8.96 -4.00
CA SER A 16 -47.26 8.11 -5.10
C SER A 16 -46.07 8.72 -5.87
N ALA A 17 -45.93 10.05 -5.88
CA ALA A 17 -44.77 10.75 -6.42
C ALA A 17 -43.60 10.68 -5.41
N ASP A 18 -43.88 10.91 -4.13
CA ASP A 18 -42.93 10.80 -3.02
C ASP A 18 -42.39 9.38 -2.87
N ALA A 19 -43.24 8.35 -2.97
CA ALA A 19 -42.78 6.95 -2.93
C ALA A 19 -41.87 6.58 -4.11
N ARG A 20 -42.10 7.18 -5.30
CA ARG A 20 -41.20 7.01 -6.45
C ARG A 20 -39.91 7.79 -6.28
N ALA A 21 -39.98 9.01 -5.76
CA ALA A 21 -38.82 9.85 -5.48
C ALA A 21 -37.92 9.22 -4.41
N ASP A 22 -38.50 8.71 -3.32
CA ASP A 22 -37.78 7.99 -2.26
C ASP A 22 -37.13 6.70 -2.79
N ARG A 23 -37.84 5.93 -3.63
CA ARG A 23 -37.26 4.75 -4.30
C ARG A 23 -36.10 5.15 -5.23
N LYS A 24 -36.24 6.22 -6.00
CA LYS A 24 -35.15 6.73 -6.86
C LYS A 24 -33.95 7.18 -6.05
N LEU A 25 -34.16 7.93 -4.97
CA LEU A 25 -33.09 8.41 -4.09
C LEU A 25 -32.34 7.24 -3.44
N LYS A 26 -33.05 6.20 -2.99
CA LYS A 26 -32.44 4.98 -2.46
C LYS A 26 -31.62 4.24 -3.51
N ILE A 27 -32.10 4.15 -4.75
CA ILE A 27 -31.34 3.52 -5.84
C ILE A 27 -30.09 4.34 -6.15
N VAL A 28 -30.21 5.66 -6.32
CA VAL A 28 -29.05 6.52 -6.59
C VAL A 28 -28.05 6.45 -5.44
N GLY A 29 -28.51 6.52 -4.19
CA GLY A 29 -27.66 6.38 -3.02
C GLY A 29 -26.96 5.01 -2.97
N ALA A 30 -27.68 3.92 -3.30
CA ALA A 30 -27.09 2.59 -3.36
C ALA A 30 -26.04 2.47 -4.48
N VAL A 31 -26.30 3.03 -5.67
CA VAL A 31 -25.37 3.03 -6.79
C VAL A 31 -24.12 3.85 -6.46
N LEU A 32 -24.29 5.04 -5.91
CA LEU A 32 -23.17 5.89 -5.49
C LEU A 32 -22.37 5.24 -4.36
N GLY A 33 -23.05 4.63 -3.37
CA GLY A 33 -22.40 3.91 -2.28
C GLY A 33 -21.61 2.70 -2.78
N ALA A 34 -22.20 1.90 -3.67
CA ALA A 34 -21.51 0.77 -4.29
C ALA A 34 -20.32 1.22 -5.16
N GLY A 35 -20.48 2.31 -5.91
CA GLY A 35 -19.41 2.91 -6.70
C GLY A 35 -18.25 3.40 -5.83
N LEU A 36 -18.54 4.10 -4.74
CA LEU A 36 -17.53 4.55 -3.79
C LEU A 36 -16.77 3.38 -3.17
N LEU A 37 -17.48 2.33 -2.72
CA LEU A 37 -16.86 1.12 -2.19
C LEU A 37 -15.97 0.44 -3.24
N GLY A 38 -16.42 0.40 -4.50
CA GLY A 38 -15.62 -0.11 -5.62
C GLY A 38 -14.32 0.67 -5.83
N VAL A 39 -14.37 2.00 -5.80
CA VAL A 39 -13.18 2.85 -5.91
C VAL A 39 -12.23 2.63 -4.73
N VAL A 40 -12.74 2.62 -3.50
CA VAL A 40 -11.91 2.39 -2.30
C VAL A 40 -11.25 1.02 -2.35
N ALA A 41 -11.99 -0.02 -2.71
CA ALA A 41 -11.46 -1.37 -2.85
C ALA A 41 -10.37 -1.44 -3.94
N TRP A 42 -10.63 -0.83 -5.11
CA TRP A 42 -9.68 -0.78 -6.21
C TRP A 42 -8.39 -0.04 -5.82
N SER A 43 -8.52 1.17 -5.25
CA SER A 43 -7.38 1.97 -4.81
C SER A 43 -6.56 1.26 -3.75
N GLY A 44 -7.21 0.57 -2.80
CA GLY A 44 -6.53 -0.23 -1.79
C GLY A 44 -5.73 -1.39 -2.38
N VAL A 45 -6.33 -2.17 -3.29
CA VAL A 45 -5.64 -3.27 -3.97
C VAL A 45 -4.46 -2.75 -4.80
N HIS A 46 -4.70 -1.74 -5.64
CA HIS A 46 -3.67 -1.17 -6.50
C HIS A 46 -2.49 -0.61 -5.69
N TYR A 47 -2.76 0.09 -4.59
CA TYR A 47 -1.72 0.64 -3.73
C TYR A 47 -0.77 -0.44 -3.17
N ILE A 48 -1.29 -1.63 -2.85
CA ILE A 48 -0.51 -2.73 -2.28
C ILE A 48 0.25 -3.50 -3.37
N THR A 49 -0.26 -3.55 -4.60
CA THR A 49 0.32 -4.38 -5.68
C THR A 49 1.38 -3.67 -6.53
N THR A 50 1.49 -2.34 -6.50
CA THR A 50 2.36 -1.57 -7.42
C THR A 50 3.83 -1.45 -6.98
N THR A 51 4.29 -2.14 -5.95
CA THR A 51 5.72 -2.19 -5.64
C THR A 51 6.44 -3.20 -6.54
N ASP A 52 6.89 -2.74 -7.71
CA ASP A 52 7.69 -3.51 -8.70
C ASP A 52 8.99 -4.10 -8.11
N VAL A 53 9.42 -3.58 -6.94
CA VAL A 53 10.57 -4.05 -6.19
C VAL A 53 10.14 -4.33 -4.76
N THR A 54 10.33 -5.57 -4.32
CA THR A 54 10.15 -5.99 -2.93
C THR A 54 11.50 -6.35 -2.34
N GLY A 55 11.82 -5.82 -1.16
CA GLY A 55 13.02 -6.22 -0.42
C GLY A 55 12.67 -6.62 1.00
N GLN A 56 13.42 -7.58 1.53
CA GLN A 56 13.30 -8.05 2.89
C GLN A 56 14.69 -8.13 3.55
N LEU A 57 14.79 -7.69 4.80
CA LEU A 57 15.98 -7.93 5.60
C LEU A 57 15.92 -9.35 6.19
N LEU A 58 16.88 -10.20 5.81
CA LEU A 58 16.98 -11.56 6.34
C LEU A 58 17.78 -11.62 7.65
N ARG A 59 18.87 -10.85 7.72
CA ARG A 59 19.78 -10.82 8.87
C ARG A 59 20.50 -9.49 8.94
N SER A 60 20.74 -9.00 10.14
CA SER A 60 21.73 -7.97 10.42
C SER A 60 22.65 -8.43 11.54
N LYS A 61 23.94 -8.11 11.43
CA LYS A 61 24.96 -8.46 12.40
C LYS A 61 26.00 -7.34 12.49
N PRO A 62 26.14 -6.66 13.64
CA PRO A 62 27.27 -5.78 13.89
C PRO A 62 28.56 -6.59 13.85
N VAL A 63 29.53 -6.14 13.06
CA VAL A 63 30.84 -6.80 12.92
C VAL A 63 31.96 -6.00 13.60
N SER A 64 31.74 -4.70 13.85
CA SER A 64 32.57 -3.82 14.67
C SER A 64 31.73 -2.67 15.26
N ASP A 65 32.37 -1.77 16.02
CA ASP A 65 31.71 -0.58 16.60
C ASP A 65 31.26 0.46 15.58
N ASP A 66 31.74 0.36 14.34
CA ASP A 66 31.49 1.29 13.24
C ASP A 66 30.99 0.57 11.97
N THR A 67 30.68 -0.73 12.05
CA THR A 67 30.32 -1.54 10.88
C THR A 67 29.29 -2.59 11.21
N VAL A 68 28.26 -2.67 10.36
CA VAL A 68 27.24 -3.71 10.39
C VAL A 68 27.12 -4.37 9.03
N GLU A 69 26.95 -5.68 9.03
CA GLU A 69 26.66 -6.48 7.85
C GLU A 69 25.17 -6.83 7.85
N ALA A 70 24.50 -6.56 6.73
CA ALA A 70 23.09 -6.84 6.52
C ALA A 70 22.92 -7.74 5.30
N VAL A 71 22.15 -8.82 5.44
CA VAL A 71 21.78 -9.72 4.36
C VAL A 71 20.34 -9.40 3.97
N ILE A 72 20.15 -8.97 2.73
CA ILE A 72 18.84 -8.62 2.19
C ILE A 72 18.45 -9.59 1.07
N GLU A 73 17.19 -9.98 1.04
CA GLU A 73 16.56 -10.66 -0.08
C GLU A 73 15.81 -9.64 -0.92
N VAL A 74 15.99 -9.71 -2.24
CA VAL A 74 15.43 -8.73 -3.16
C VAL A 74 14.73 -9.45 -4.29
N ARG A 75 13.52 -8.98 -4.59
CA ARG A 75 12.68 -9.42 -5.70
C ARG A 75 12.34 -8.22 -6.56
N LYS A 76 12.63 -8.30 -7.85
CA LYS A 76 12.42 -7.21 -8.82
C LYS A 76 12.21 -7.78 -10.21
N ASP A 77 11.72 -6.98 -11.16
CA ASP A 77 11.86 -7.34 -12.56
C ASP A 77 13.33 -7.49 -12.96
N LYS A 78 13.66 -8.53 -13.73
CA LYS A 78 15.04 -8.83 -14.14
C LYS A 78 15.74 -7.65 -14.84
N ASP A 79 15.00 -6.85 -15.61
CA ASP A 79 15.53 -5.76 -16.41
C ASP A 79 15.49 -4.39 -15.70
N ARG A 80 15.04 -4.34 -14.43
CA ARG A 80 15.00 -3.11 -13.63
C ARG A 80 16.19 -3.00 -12.70
N THR A 81 16.70 -1.80 -12.49
CA THR A 81 17.62 -1.51 -11.38
C THR A 81 16.81 -1.15 -10.14
N ALA A 82 17.16 -1.72 -8.99
CA ALA A 82 16.58 -1.40 -7.70
C ALA A 82 17.55 -0.57 -6.85
N VAL A 83 17.02 0.30 -6.01
CA VAL A 83 17.76 0.96 -4.93
C VAL A 83 17.06 0.63 -3.62
N CYS A 84 17.79 0.00 -2.70
CA CYS A 84 17.31 -0.35 -1.37
C CYS A 84 18.00 0.51 -0.31
N THR A 85 17.22 1.12 0.57
CA THR A 85 17.72 1.98 1.65
C THR A 85 17.72 1.21 2.96
N LEU A 86 18.90 1.09 3.57
CA LEU A 86 19.12 0.48 4.86
C LEU A 86 19.43 1.55 5.90
N ARG A 87 18.87 1.40 7.09
CA ARG A 87 19.09 2.29 8.24
C ARG A 87 19.55 1.48 9.44
N SER A 88 20.58 1.95 10.12
CA SER A 88 21.10 1.36 11.35
C SER A 88 20.87 2.29 12.53
N LEU A 89 20.43 1.72 13.65
CA LEU A 89 20.07 2.43 14.87
C LEU A 89 20.99 2.03 16.02
N GLY A 90 21.40 3.00 16.82
CA GLY A 90 22.12 2.76 18.08
C GLY A 90 21.20 2.28 19.20
N ALA A 91 21.77 1.97 20.36
CA ALA A 91 21.01 1.46 21.52
C ALA A 91 19.95 2.45 22.05
N ASN A 92 20.14 3.75 21.81
CA ASN A 92 19.19 4.82 22.15
C ASN A 92 18.15 5.08 21.04
N GLY A 93 18.15 4.30 19.96
CA GLY A 93 17.28 4.48 18.80
C GLY A 93 17.71 5.60 17.84
N ALA A 94 18.82 6.30 18.10
CA ALA A 94 19.33 7.30 17.17
C ALA A 94 19.87 6.61 15.91
N GLU A 95 19.69 7.24 14.75
CA GLU A 95 20.29 6.78 13.50
C GLU A 95 21.81 6.93 13.59
N VAL A 96 22.51 5.80 13.43
CA VAL A 96 23.98 5.74 13.44
C VAL A 96 24.53 5.40 12.06
N GLY A 97 23.67 5.08 11.08
CA GLY A 97 24.11 4.84 9.71
C GLY A 97 22.95 4.69 8.76
N ARG A 98 23.21 5.05 7.50
CA ARG A 98 22.27 4.92 6.39
C ARG A 98 23.03 4.63 5.12
N LYS A 99 22.52 3.71 4.31
CA LYS A 99 23.13 3.37 3.03
C LYS A 99 22.06 3.04 2.00
N ASP A 100 22.16 3.70 0.85
CA ASP A 100 21.45 3.31 -0.36
C ASP A 100 22.31 2.33 -1.15
N VAL A 101 21.72 1.19 -1.52
CA VAL A 101 22.38 0.12 -2.26
C VAL A 101 21.72 -0.03 -3.60
N THR A 102 22.47 0.22 -4.66
CA THR A 102 22.04 -0.01 -6.04
C THR A 102 22.23 -1.49 -6.39
N LEU A 103 21.19 -2.08 -6.97
CA LEU A 103 21.12 -3.48 -7.35
C LEU A 103 20.72 -3.57 -8.82
N ASP A 104 21.71 -3.80 -9.67
CA ASP A 104 21.61 -3.84 -11.13
C ASP A 104 21.68 -5.26 -11.72
N ARG A 105 21.78 -6.28 -10.86
CA ARG A 105 21.79 -7.69 -11.27
C ARG A 105 20.59 -8.03 -12.13
N ARG A 106 20.80 -8.73 -13.25
CA ARG A 106 19.72 -9.15 -14.16
C ARG A 106 19.02 -10.43 -13.71
N GLU A 107 18.53 -10.43 -12.47
CA GLU A 107 17.87 -11.55 -11.81
C GLU A 107 16.57 -11.07 -11.17
N GLU A 108 15.55 -11.94 -11.10
CA GLU A 108 14.25 -11.60 -10.52
C GLU A 108 14.21 -11.75 -9.00
N HIS A 109 15.09 -12.60 -8.45
CA HIS A 109 15.14 -12.92 -7.03
C HIS A 109 16.57 -13.33 -6.66
N PHE A 110 17.17 -12.62 -5.70
CA PHE A 110 18.51 -12.93 -5.20
C PHE A 110 18.70 -12.39 -3.78
N THR A 111 19.78 -12.83 -3.13
CA THR A 111 20.21 -12.36 -1.82
C THR A 111 21.53 -11.60 -1.95
N GLU A 112 21.63 -10.45 -1.27
CA GLU A 112 22.81 -9.59 -1.29
C GLU A 112 23.29 -9.32 0.14
N THR A 113 24.60 -9.41 0.35
CA THR A 113 25.24 -9.01 1.60
C THR A 113 25.76 -7.58 1.48
N VAL A 114 25.23 -6.69 2.30
CA VAL A 114 25.56 -5.27 2.34
C VAL A 114 26.34 -4.95 3.59
N VAL A 115 27.49 -4.32 3.42
CA VAL A 115 28.25 -3.74 4.54
C VAL A 115 27.93 -2.25 4.67
N LEU A 116 27.50 -1.83 5.84
CA LEU A 116 27.21 -0.43 6.18
C LEU A 116 28.20 0.07 7.22
N ARG A 117 28.71 1.28 6.99
CA ARG A 117 29.48 2.02 7.99
C ARG A 117 28.53 2.82 8.87
N THR A 118 28.83 2.83 10.16
CA THR A 118 28.07 3.52 11.19
C THR A 118 28.97 4.45 11.98
N THR A 119 28.41 5.54 12.48
CA THR A 119 29.12 6.52 13.32
C THR A 119 29.27 6.06 14.77
N ALA A 120 28.50 5.04 15.17
CA ALA A 120 28.55 4.39 16.47
C ALA A 120 28.01 2.95 16.35
N HIS A 121 28.10 2.19 17.45
CA HIS A 121 27.68 0.79 17.48
C HIS A 121 26.20 0.64 17.10
N ALA A 122 25.92 -0.19 16.09
CA ALA A 122 24.57 -0.47 15.63
C ALA A 122 23.92 -1.55 16.51
N ALA A 123 22.88 -1.18 17.26
CA ALA A 123 22.07 -2.13 18.02
C ALA A 123 21.00 -2.81 17.16
N ALA A 124 20.48 -2.10 16.16
CA ALA A 124 19.50 -2.62 15.20
C ALA A 124 19.79 -2.12 13.79
N THR A 125 19.27 -2.80 12.77
CA THR A 125 19.31 -2.35 11.39
C THR A 125 18.03 -2.80 10.70
N ASP A 126 17.43 -1.88 9.97
CA ASP A 126 16.18 -2.05 9.25
C ASP A 126 16.40 -1.79 7.76
N LEU A 127 15.62 -2.48 6.93
CA LEU A 127 15.43 -2.13 5.53
C LEU A 127 14.24 -1.17 5.44
N GLU A 128 14.49 0.11 5.16
CA GLU A 128 13.42 1.12 5.09
C GLU A 128 12.52 0.91 3.86
N GLY A 129 13.10 0.47 2.75
CA GLY A 129 12.36 0.16 1.55
C GLY A 129 13.27 -0.04 0.34
N CYS A 130 12.67 -0.54 -0.73
CA CYS A 130 13.31 -0.66 -2.03
C CYS A 130 12.43 -0.01 -3.09
N ARG A 131 13.07 0.64 -4.06
CA ARG A 131 12.39 1.30 -5.18
C ARG A 131 13.08 0.97 -6.49
N SER A 132 12.32 0.91 -7.57
CA SER A 132 12.90 0.87 -8.91
C SER A 132 13.53 2.23 -9.23
N VAL A 133 14.68 2.22 -9.90
CA VAL A 133 15.19 3.39 -10.59
C VAL A 133 14.55 3.36 -11.96
N SER A 134 13.50 4.14 -12.16
CA SER A 134 12.96 4.37 -13.49
C SER A 134 14.08 5.04 -14.30
N GLY A 135 14.72 4.29 -15.19
CA GLY A 135 15.58 4.89 -16.21
C GLY A 135 14.76 5.91 -16.97
N SER A 136 15.18 7.18 -16.90
CA SER A 136 14.65 8.30 -17.68
C SER A 136 14.74 8.02 -19.17
#